data_AF-A0A093BZK0-F1
#
_entry.id   AF-A0A093BZK0-F1
#
_cell.length_a   1.000
_cell.length_b   1.000
_cell.length_c   1.000
_cell.angle_alpha   90.00
_cell.angle_beta   90.00
_cell.angle_gamma   90.00
#
_symmetry.space_group_name_H-M   'P 1'
#
loop_
_entity.id
_entity.type
_entity.pdbx_description
1 polymer ?
#
loop_
_entity_poly.entity_id
_entity_poly.type
_entity_poly.pdbx_seq_one_letter_code
_entity_poly.pdbx_strand_id
1 'polypeptide(L)'
;RNKELLSKAMGMHKHSENMNDASRLSAVLQMYDILRLHEWEKFRSSSASCISYKTGSTIIKKLFDACEEDIEQRIRGIFEVLDIPLSNDTMTNSKQGVMQEIRNIFRYSYYHHQTEFYSKIIMQAGIDPKSAIQKQFLLQCCKTYCLLFLQDPPVKAVWKTQEISMQYLEHVDKK
;
A
#
# COMPACT_ATOMS: atom_id res chain seq x y z
N ARG A 1 -26.22 31.75 -1.06
CA ARG A 1 -25.23 32.12 -2.11
C ARG A 1 -23.78 32.11 -1.61
N ASN A 2 -23.25 33.11 -0.87
CA ASN A 2 -21.80 33.10 -0.50
C ASN A 2 -21.40 31.97 0.48
N LYS A 3 -22.22 31.66 1.50
CA LYS A 3 -21.99 30.52 2.42
C LYS A 3 -22.00 29.16 1.73
N GLU A 4 -22.74 29.04 0.65
CA GLU A 4 -22.95 27.82 -0.13
C GLU A 4 -21.79 27.57 -1.09
N LEU A 5 -21.28 28.65 -1.71
CA LEU A 5 -20.04 28.63 -2.49
C LEU A 5 -18.82 28.35 -1.61
N LEU A 6 -18.77 28.92 -0.39
CA LEU A 6 -17.74 28.59 0.61
C LEU A 6 -17.83 27.14 1.08
N SER A 7 -19.02 26.63 1.39
CA SER A 7 -19.21 25.22 1.76
C SER A 7 -18.78 24.27 0.63
N LYS A 8 -19.09 24.61 -0.62
CA LYS A 8 -18.69 23.84 -1.81
C LYS A 8 -17.17 23.91 -2.04
N ALA A 9 -16.56 25.09 -1.92
CA ALA A 9 -15.11 25.26 -2.05
C ALA A 9 -14.34 24.56 -0.91
N MET A 10 -14.82 24.66 0.33
CA MET A 10 -14.27 23.94 1.49
C MET A 10 -14.49 22.43 1.38
N GLY A 11 -15.60 21.99 0.79
CA GLY A 11 -15.89 20.59 0.46
C GLY A 11 -14.95 20.02 -0.61
N MET A 12 -14.56 20.82 -1.61
CA MET A 12 -13.53 20.45 -2.58
C MET A 12 -12.13 20.37 -1.94
N HIS A 13 -11.85 21.24 -0.96
CA HIS A 13 -10.59 21.23 -0.23
C HIS A 13 -10.44 20.05 0.75
N LYS A 14 -11.55 19.45 1.21
CA LYS A 14 -11.55 18.22 2.03
C LYS A 14 -10.95 17.00 1.33
N HIS A 15 -10.83 17.04 0.01
CA HIS A 15 -10.21 15.98 -0.80
C HIS A 15 -8.86 16.40 -1.39
N SER A 16 -8.36 17.58 -1.00
CA SER A 16 -7.05 18.05 -1.44
C SER A 16 -5.97 17.41 -0.58
N GLU A 17 -5.07 16.67 -1.22
CA GLU A 17 -3.93 16.07 -0.54
C GLU A 17 -2.86 17.12 -0.24
N ASN A 18 -2.09 16.90 0.84
CA ASN A 18 -0.89 17.68 1.09
C ASN A 18 0.17 17.33 0.02
N MET A 19 0.39 18.22 -0.94
CA MET A 19 1.35 18.02 -2.03
C MET A 19 2.80 17.80 -1.56
N ASN A 20 3.14 18.25 -0.34
CA ASN A 20 4.46 18.05 0.25
C ASN A 20 4.62 16.69 0.94
N ASP A 21 3.53 15.94 1.12
CA ASP A 21 3.56 14.61 1.70
C ASP A 21 3.83 13.57 0.62
N ALA A 22 5.02 12.97 0.65
CA ALA A 22 5.39 11.94 -0.30
C ALA A 22 4.69 10.57 -0.05
N SER A 23 3.98 10.43 1.08
CA SER A 23 3.15 9.26 1.43
C SER A 23 1.66 9.44 1.08
N ARG A 24 1.30 10.56 0.44
CA ARG A 24 -0.07 10.81 -0.04
C ARG A 24 -0.53 9.77 -1.06
N LEU A 25 -1.84 9.52 -1.13
CA LEU A 25 -2.45 8.48 -1.96
C LEU A 25 -2.04 8.60 -3.42
N SER A 26 -2.10 9.79 -4.04
CA SER A 26 -1.72 9.96 -5.45
C SER A 26 -0.26 9.56 -5.72
N ALA A 27 0.67 9.91 -4.83
CA ALA A 27 2.08 9.56 -4.97
C ALA A 27 2.29 8.04 -4.80
N VAL A 28 1.62 7.43 -3.82
CA VAL A 28 1.73 5.99 -3.57
C VAL A 28 1.08 5.17 -4.70
N LEU A 29 -0.03 5.64 -5.28
CA LEU A 29 -0.63 5.02 -6.48
C LEU A 29 0.33 5.08 -7.67
N GLN A 30 1.03 6.20 -7.87
CA GLN A 30 2.07 6.28 -8.90
C GLN A 30 3.22 5.30 -8.65
N MET A 31 3.68 5.15 -7.39
CA MET A 31 4.68 4.13 -7.04
C MET A 31 4.19 2.72 -7.40
N TYR A 32 2.92 2.42 -7.11
CA TYR A 32 2.31 1.14 -7.45
C TYR A 32 2.24 0.90 -8.97
N ASP A 33 1.89 1.91 -9.75
CA ASP A 33 1.86 1.81 -11.21
C ASP A 33 3.26 1.63 -11.79
N ILE A 34 4.28 2.31 -11.26
CA ILE A 34 5.68 2.09 -11.66
C ILE A 34 6.08 0.64 -11.39
N LEU A 35 5.77 0.11 -10.20
CA LEU A 35 6.06 -1.28 -9.87
C LEU A 35 5.39 -2.27 -10.81
N ARG A 36 4.11 -2.05 -11.12
CA ARG A 36 3.31 -2.93 -11.95
C ARG A 36 3.71 -2.90 -13.42
N LEU A 37 3.97 -1.71 -13.96
CA LEU A 37 4.18 -1.52 -15.40
C LEU A 37 5.64 -1.64 -15.81
N HIS A 38 6.59 -1.27 -14.93
CA HIS A 38 8.00 -1.12 -15.29
C HIS A 38 8.90 -2.11 -14.55
N GLU A 39 8.74 -2.23 -13.23
CA GLU A 39 9.65 -3.05 -12.41
C GLU A 39 9.29 -4.54 -12.40
N TRP A 40 8.02 -4.85 -12.64
CA TRP A 40 7.52 -6.22 -12.71
C TRP A 40 8.25 -7.08 -13.76
N GLU A 41 8.47 -6.52 -14.95
CA GLU A 41 9.12 -7.28 -16.02
C GLU A 41 10.58 -7.60 -15.69
N LYS A 42 11.28 -6.65 -15.07
CA LYS A 42 12.64 -6.86 -14.57
C LYS A 42 12.64 -7.96 -13.52
N PHE A 43 11.68 -7.95 -12.59
CA PHE A 43 11.54 -9.01 -11.60
C PHE A 43 11.35 -10.39 -12.25
N ARG A 44 10.41 -10.52 -13.20
CA ARG A 44 10.12 -11.79 -13.90
C ARG A 44 11.34 -12.33 -14.64
N SER A 45 12.03 -11.46 -15.37
CA SER A 45 13.14 -11.82 -16.24
C SER A 45 14.50 -11.91 -15.52
N SER A 46 14.59 -11.53 -14.23
CA SER A 46 15.85 -11.52 -13.47
C SER A 46 16.32 -12.87 -12.94
N SER A 47 15.53 -13.93 -13.05
CA SER A 47 15.90 -15.28 -12.60
C SER A 47 16.45 -16.12 -13.74
N ALA A 48 17.42 -16.99 -13.44
CA ALA A 48 18.03 -17.92 -14.40
C ALA A 48 16.99 -18.75 -15.20
N SER A 49 15.86 -19.06 -14.56
CA SER A 49 14.61 -19.46 -15.22
C SER A 49 13.58 -18.36 -14.97
N CYS A 50 13.12 -17.64 -16.00
CA CYS A 50 12.10 -16.59 -15.90
C CYS A 50 10.92 -17.04 -15.01
N ILE A 51 10.51 -16.18 -14.06
CA ILE A 51 9.36 -16.48 -13.19
C ILE A 51 8.08 -16.33 -14.00
N SER A 52 7.25 -17.39 -14.00
CA SER A 52 5.92 -17.32 -14.64
C SER A 52 5.05 -16.25 -13.99
N TYR A 53 4.16 -15.62 -14.77
CA TYR A 53 3.26 -14.59 -14.25
C TYR A 53 2.44 -15.10 -13.05
N LYS A 54 1.92 -16.33 -13.14
CA LYS A 54 1.16 -16.97 -12.06
C LYS A 54 1.98 -17.13 -10.78
N THR A 55 3.22 -17.60 -10.91
CA THR A 55 4.13 -17.79 -9.77
C THR A 55 4.45 -16.44 -9.11
N GLY A 56 4.87 -15.44 -9.89
CA GLY A 56 5.22 -14.14 -9.33
C GLY A 56 4.01 -13.40 -8.74
N SER A 57 2.83 -13.49 -9.37
CA SER A 57 1.58 -12.92 -8.83
C SER A 57 1.21 -13.57 -7.49
N THR A 58 1.41 -14.90 -7.36
CA THR A 58 1.22 -15.60 -6.08
C THR A 58 2.19 -15.12 -4.99
N ILE A 59 3.45 -14.88 -5.34
CA ILE A 59 4.46 -14.33 -4.42
C ILE A 59 4.04 -12.94 -3.94
N ILE A 60 3.62 -12.06 -4.86
CA ILE A 60 3.19 -10.70 -4.51
C ILE A 60 1.94 -10.72 -3.65
N LYS A 61 0.97 -11.61 -3.94
CA LYS A 61 -0.22 -11.75 -3.10
C LYS A 61 0.15 -12.16 -1.66
N LYS A 62 1.01 -13.17 -1.49
CA LYS A 62 1.50 -13.57 -0.16
C LYS A 62 2.19 -12.42 0.57
N LEU A 63 2.98 -11.63 -0.16
CA LEU A 63 3.62 -10.45 0.41
C LEU A 63 2.59 -9.42 0.88
N PHE A 64 1.55 -9.18 0.08
CA PHE A 64 0.46 -8.25 0.44
C PHE A 64 -0.29 -8.72 1.67
N ASP A 65 -0.66 -10.00 1.73
CA ASP A 65 -1.31 -10.61 2.90
C ASP A 65 -0.45 -10.42 4.16
N ALA A 66 0.87 -10.68 4.08
CA ALA A 66 1.80 -10.47 5.20
C ALA A 66 1.94 -8.99 5.61
N CYS A 67 1.82 -8.05 4.67
CA CYS A 67 1.82 -6.62 4.98
C CYS A 67 0.55 -6.21 5.74
N GLU A 68 -0.62 -6.73 5.33
CA GLU A 68 -1.87 -6.49 6.05
C GLU A 68 -1.77 -7.03 7.48
N GLU A 69 -1.31 -8.27 7.63
CA GLU A 69 -1.13 -8.93 8.93
C GLU A 69 -0.17 -8.17 9.86
N ASP A 70 1.00 -7.74 9.37
CA ASP A 70 1.98 -6.98 10.19
C ASP A 70 1.38 -5.64 10.65
N ILE A 71 0.69 -4.91 9.77
CA ILE A 71 0.06 -3.64 10.11
C ILE A 71 -1.06 -3.86 11.14
N GLU A 72 -1.95 -4.83 10.90
CA GLU A 72 -3.04 -5.13 11.82
C GLU A 72 -2.54 -5.60 13.19
N GLN A 73 -1.49 -6.42 13.22
CA GLN A 73 -0.86 -6.86 14.47
C GLN A 73 -0.27 -5.69 15.24
N ARG A 74 0.42 -4.76 14.57
CA ARG A 74 0.98 -3.56 15.21
C ARG A 74 -0.10 -2.62 15.74
N ILE A 75 -1.17 -2.41 14.96
CA ILE A 75 -2.32 -1.61 15.40
C ILE A 75 -2.95 -2.23 16.64
N ARG A 76 -3.17 -3.55 16.64
CA ARG A 76 -3.70 -4.30 17.78
C ARG A 76 -2.82 -4.15 19.01
N GLY A 77 -1.50 -4.31 18.86
CA GLY A 77 -0.55 -4.13 19.96
C GLY A 77 -0.58 -2.72 20.55
N ILE A 78 -0.78 -1.68 19.74
CA ILE A 78 -0.97 -0.31 20.24
C ILE A 78 -2.27 -0.20 21.04
N PHE A 79 -3.38 -0.73 20.53
CA PHE A 79 -4.65 -0.69 21.26
C PHE A 79 -4.58 -1.45 22.59
N GLU A 80 -3.89 -2.59 22.63
CA GLU A 80 -3.62 -3.35 23.86
C GLU A 80 -2.82 -2.53 24.88
N VAL A 81 -1.74 -1.86 24.44
CA VAL A 81 -0.91 -1.00 25.31
C VAL A 81 -1.70 0.21 25.83
N LEU A 82 -2.60 0.77 25.02
CA LEU A 82 -3.42 1.92 25.37
C LEU A 82 -4.71 1.54 26.13
N ASP A 83 -4.92 0.25 26.41
CA ASP A 83 -6.13 -0.30 27.04
C ASP A 83 -7.44 0.14 26.33
N ILE A 84 -7.39 0.24 25.00
CA ILE A 84 -8.53 0.63 24.17
C ILE A 84 -9.26 -0.65 23.71
N PRO A 85 -10.54 -0.83 24.04
CA PRO A 85 -11.29 -2.02 23.63
C PRO A 85 -11.43 -2.09 22.10
N LEU A 86 -10.97 -3.19 21.51
CA LEU A 86 -11.09 -3.48 20.06
C LEU A 86 -12.53 -3.68 19.58
N SER A 87 -13.54 -3.65 20.47
CA SER A 87 -14.92 -4.04 20.19
C SER A 87 -15.52 -3.34 18.97
N ASN A 88 -16.12 -4.16 18.10
CA ASN A 88 -16.78 -3.81 16.83
C ASN A 88 -18.14 -3.09 17.01
N ASP A 89 -18.71 -3.09 18.22
CA ASP A 89 -20.14 -2.76 18.36
C ASP A 89 -20.46 -1.26 18.32
N THR A 90 -19.46 -0.36 18.40
CA THR A 90 -19.65 1.04 18.00
C THR A 90 -18.31 1.73 17.84
N MET A 91 -17.91 2.03 16.59
CA MET A 91 -16.78 2.90 16.32
C MET A 91 -17.16 4.33 16.74
N THR A 92 -16.82 4.73 17.97
CA THR A 92 -17.07 6.10 18.43
C THR A 92 -16.19 7.08 17.65
N ASN A 93 -16.62 8.33 17.51
CA ASN A 93 -15.84 9.38 16.85
C ASN A 93 -14.40 9.50 17.41
N SER A 94 -14.21 9.24 18.71
CA SER A 94 -12.90 9.22 19.35
C SER A 94 -12.01 8.06 18.87
N LYS A 95 -12.53 6.84 18.76
CA LYS A 95 -11.78 5.68 18.24
C LYS A 95 -11.39 5.86 16.78
N GLN A 96 -12.26 6.48 15.97
CA GLN A 96 -11.95 6.80 14.58
C GLN A 96 -10.83 7.84 14.48
N GLY A 97 -10.82 8.85 15.35
CA GLY A 97 -9.72 9.81 15.44
C GLY A 97 -8.38 9.16 15.82
N VAL A 98 -8.38 8.29 16.85
CA VAL A 98 -7.17 7.55 17.26
C VAL A 98 -6.65 6.64 16.15
N MET A 99 -7.53 5.92 15.46
CA MET A 99 -7.14 5.07 14.33
C MET A 99 -6.50 5.89 13.20
N GLN A 100 -7.04 7.08 12.94
CA GLN A 100 -6.47 7.97 11.92
C GLN A 100 -5.08 8.47 12.31
N GLU A 101 -4.86 8.80 13.57
CA GLU A 101 -3.53 9.20 14.05
C GLU A 101 -2.53 8.04 14.00
N ILE A 102 -2.93 6.83 14.41
CA ILE A 102 -2.09 5.63 14.30
C ILE A 102 -1.68 5.39 12.84
N ARG A 103 -2.63 5.48 11.89
CA ARG A 103 -2.34 5.35 10.46
C ARG A 103 -1.40 6.43 9.96
N ASN A 104 -1.58 7.69 10.36
CA ASN A 104 -0.69 8.78 9.97
C ASN A 104 0.75 8.57 10.50
N ILE A 105 0.89 8.16 11.75
CA ILE A 105 2.19 7.82 12.36
C ILE A 105 2.82 6.65 11.59
N PHE A 106 2.04 5.62 11.28
CA PHE A 106 2.54 4.48 10.52
C PHE A 106 2.92 4.88 9.09
N ARG A 107 2.14 5.70 8.39
CA ARG A 107 2.51 6.19 7.05
C ARG A 107 3.84 6.90 7.06
N TYR A 108 4.02 7.85 7.98
CA TYR A 108 5.27 8.58 8.14
C TYR A 108 6.43 7.60 8.43
N SER A 109 6.21 6.74 9.43
CA SER A 109 7.16 5.72 9.85
C SER A 109 7.59 4.84 8.67
N TYR A 110 6.66 4.16 8.01
CA TYR A 110 6.93 3.27 6.88
C TYR A 110 7.61 4.01 5.73
N TYR A 111 7.20 5.25 5.43
CA TYR A 111 7.83 6.02 4.37
C TYR A 111 9.35 6.23 4.63
N HIS A 112 9.73 6.49 5.87
CA HIS A 112 11.11 6.76 6.30
C HIS A 112 11.89 5.53 6.80
N HIS A 113 11.23 4.39 7.01
CA HIS A 113 11.88 3.19 7.54
C HIS A 113 12.97 2.64 6.61
N GLN A 114 14.00 2.07 7.23
CA GLN A 114 15.08 1.39 6.54
C GLN A 114 14.62 0.04 5.95
N THR A 115 15.37 -0.43 4.96
CA THR A 115 15.11 -1.68 4.22
C THR A 115 15.04 -2.94 5.10
N GLU A 116 15.66 -2.92 6.29
CA GLU A 116 15.63 -4.03 7.25
C GLU A 116 14.23 -4.32 7.77
N PHE A 117 13.41 -3.28 7.95
CA PHE A 117 12.03 -3.40 8.40
C PHE A 117 11.21 -4.26 7.43
N TYR A 118 11.25 -3.89 6.15
CA TYR A 118 10.56 -4.60 5.08
C TYR A 118 11.12 -5.99 4.84
N SER A 119 12.43 -6.18 5.07
CA SER A 119 13.05 -7.50 4.98
C SER A 119 12.44 -8.48 5.98
N LYS A 120 12.05 -8.02 7.18
CA LYS A 120 11.37 -8.87 8.18
C LYS A 120 9.99 -9.33 7.69
N ILE A 121 9.19 -8.43 7.12
CA ILE A 121 7.88 -8.77 6.56
C ILE A 121 8.01 -9.78 5.41
N ILE A 122 8.97 -9.58 4.50
CA ILE A 122 9.24 -10.50 3.39
C ILE A 122 9.63 -11.89 3.90
N MET A 123 10.47 -11.97 4.93
CA MET A 123 10.86 -13.25 5.55
C MET A 123 9.68 -13.93 6.23
N GLN A 124 8.82 -13.18 6.94
CA GLN A 124 7.60 -13.72 7.57
C GLN A 124 6.61 -14.26 6.53
N ALA A 125 6.55 -13.65 5.34
CA ALA A 125 5.76 -14.17 4.22
C ALA A 125 6.32 -15.48 3.61
N GLY A 126 7.46 -15.98 4.11
CA GLY A 126 8.14 -17.18 3.60
C GLY A 126 8.69 -16.99 2.19
N ILE A 127 9.02 -15.75 1.80
CA ILE A 127 9.55 -15.40 0.50
C ILE A 127 11.07 -15.26 0.61
N ASP A 128 11.80 -16.11 -0.11
CA ASP A 128 13.26 -16.06 -0.20
C ASP A 128 13.69 -15.47 -1.55
N PRO A 129 14.16 -14.20 -1.61
CA PRO A 129 14.62 -13.59 -2.85
C PRO A 129 15.93 -14.22 -3.32
N LYS A 130 15.95 -14.74 -4.55
CA LYS A 130 17.11 -15.45 -5.11
C LYS A 130 18.16 -14.54 -5.76
N SER A 131 17.83 -13.26 -5.94
CA SER A 131 18.72 -12.28 -6.55
C SER A 131 18.56 -10.90 -5.91
N ALA A 132 19.56 -10.03 -6.08
CA ALA A 132 19.49 -8.64 -5.61
C ALA A 132 18.32 -7.88 -6.25
N ILE A 133 18.03 -8.15 -7.54
CA ILE A 133 16.90 -7.54 -8.26
C ILE A 133 15.57 -7.98 -7.63
N GLN A 134 15.41 -9.27 -7.34
CA GLN A 134 14.21 -9.78 -6.68
C GLN A 134 14.04 -9.18 -5.29
N LYS A 135 15.12 -9.11 -4.51
CA LYS A 135 15.11 -8.49 -3.19
C LYS A 135 14.66 -7.03 -3.26
N GLN A 136 15.26 -6.25 -4.17
CA GLN A 136 14.91 -4.84 -4.33
C GLN A 136 13.45 -4.66 -4.76
N PHE A 137 12.97 -5.45 -5.71
CA PHE A 137 11.57 -5.42 -6.16
C PHE A 137 10.61 -5.73 -4.99
N LEU A 138 10.85 -6.80 -4.25
CA LEU A 138 10.01 -7.20 -3.12
C LEU A 138 10.00 -6.14 -2.00
N LEU A 139 11.15 -5.52 -1.72
CA LEU A 139 11.22 -4.40 -0.76
C LEU A 139 10.35 -3.21 -1.19
N GLN A 140 10.39 -2.85 -2.48
CA GLN A 140 9.58 -1.76 -3.00
C GLN A 140 8.08 -2.12 -3.05
N CYS A 141 7.74 -3.36 -3.39
CA CYS A 141 6.37 -3.87 -3.34
C CYS A 141 5.83 -3.82 -1.90
N CYS A 142 6.60 -4.31 -0.94
CA CYS A 142 6.24 -4.29 0.48
C CYS A 142 5.99 -2.86 0.96
N LYS A 143 6.96 -1.96 0.75
CA LYS A 143 6.84 -0.54 1.10
C LYS A 143 5.59 0.10 0.48
N THR A 144 5.43 -0.02 -0.83
CA THR A 144 4.32 0.61 -1.55
C THR A 144 2.98 0.08 -1.06
N TYR A 145 2.86 -1.24 -0.88
CA TYR A 145 1.61 -1.83 -0.44
C TYR A 145 1.25 -1.45 1.00
N CYS A 146 2.20 -1.45 1.93
CA CYS A 146 1.97 -0.96 3.28
C CYS A 146 1.45 0.49 3.26
N LEU A 147 2.04 1.36 2.44
CA LEU A 147 1.59 2.76 2.30
C LEU A 147 0.19 2.89 1.69
N LEU A 148 -0.22 1.98 0.80
CA LEU A 148 -1.59 1.92 0.28
C LEU A 148 -2.58 1.48 1.35
N PHE A 149 -2.23 0.44 2.11
CA PHE A 149 -3.10 -0.10 3.15
C PHE A 149 -3.31 0.87 4.32
N LEU A 150 -2.33 1.75 4.57
CA LEU A 150 -2.42 2.78 5.62
C LEU A 150 -3.18 4.05 5.19
N GLN A 151 -3.73 4.12 3.97
CA GLN A 151 -4.58 5.23 3.55
C GLN A 151 -5.92 5.23 4.29
N ASP A 152 -6.65 6.34 4.21
CA ASP A 152 -8.02 6.47 4.73
C ASP A 152 -8.99 6.86 3.61
N PRO A 153 -9.88 5.95 3.17
CA PRO A 153 -9.96 4.55 3.58
C PRO A 153 -8.76 3.70 3.08
N PRO A 154 -8.46 2.55 3.71
CA PRO A 154 -7.42 1.62 3.28
C PRO A 154 -7.59 1.20 1.82
N VAL A 155 -6.51 1.23 1.04
CA VAL A 155 -6.51 0.80 -0.36
C VAL A 155 -5.90 -0.59 -0.48
N LYS A 156 -6.74 -1.60 -0.74
CA LYS A 156 -6.30 -2.97 -1.02
C LYS A 156 -6.01 -3.14 -2.51
N ALA A 157 -4.74 -3.01 -2.89
CA ALA A 157 -4.34 -3.26 -4.27
C ALA A 157 -4.42 -4.75 -4.61
N VAL A 158 -4.99 -5.05 -5.78
CA VAL A 158 -5.05 -6.43 -6.31
C VAL A 158 -3.98 -6.57 -7.38
N TRP A 159 -3.00 -7.45 -7.13
CA TRP A 159 -2.11 -7.90 -8.19
C TRP A 159 -2.84 -8.92 -9.06
N LYS A 160 -3.06 -8.58 -10.33
CA LYS A 160 -3.81 -9.46 -11.23
C LYS A 160 -3.03 -10.78 -11.42
N THR A 161 -3.77 -11.86 -11.65
CA THR A 161 -3.23 -13.23 -11.84
C THR A 161 -3.11 -13.63 -13.31
N GLN A 162 -3.63 -12.78 -14.22
CA GLN A 162 -3.49 -12.91 -15.66
C GLN A 162 -2.81 -11.67 -16.24
N GLU A 163 -1.93 -11.92 -17.20
CA GLU A 163 -1.27 -10.88 -17.99
C GLU A 163 -2.35 -10.14 -18.79
N ILE A 164 -2.59 -8.88 -18.44
CA ILE A 164 -3.40 -8.02 -19.30
C ILE A 164 -2.51 -7.66 -20.46
N SER A 165 -2.87 -8.08 -21.67
CA SER A 165 -2.26 -7.56 -22.89
C SER A 165 -2.32 -6.04 -22.84
N MET A 166 -1.16 -5.38 -22.85
CA MET A 166 -1.06 -3.91 -22.84
C MET A 166 -1.84 -3.25 -23.99
N GLN A 167 -2.22 -4.00 -25.03
CA GLN A 167 -3.09 -3.54 -26.12
C GLN A 167 -4.47 -3.05 -25.64
N TYR A 168 -4.95 -3.45 -24.46
CA TYR A 168 -6.24 -2.99 -23.93
C TYR A 168 -6.19 -1.62 -23.20
N LEU A 169 -5.01 -1.11 -22.84
CA LEU A 169 -4.89 0.18 -22.16
C LEU A 169 -4.83 1.37 -23.15
N GLU A 170 -4.40 1.17 -24.39
CA GLU A 170 -4.35 2.21 -25.43
C GLU A 170 -5.73 2.62 -25.99
N HIS A 171 -6.82 1.97 -25.56
CA HIS A 171 -8.17 2.23 -26.09
C HIS A 171 -9.09 3.01 -25.14
N VAL A 172 -8.61 3.46 -23.98
CA VAL A 172 -9.46 4.16 -22.99
C VAL A 172 -9.30 5.69 -23.04
N ASP A 173 -8.32 6.23 -23.78
CA ASP A 173 -8.07 7.68 -23.89
C ASP A 173 -8.66 8.34 -25.15
N LYS A 174 -9.80 7.83 -25.63
CA LYS A 174 -10.62 8.54 -26.63
C LYS A 174 -12.09 8.55 -26.22
N LYS A 175 -12.46 9.53 -25.40
CA LYS A 175 -13.78 10.16 -25.42
C LYS A 175 -13.73 11.55 -24.83
#